data_AF-A0A7C5U9Q7-F1
#
_entry.id   AF-A0A7C5U9Q7-F1
#
_cell.length_a   1.000
_cell.length_b   1.000
_cell.length_c   1.000
_cell.angle_alpha   90.00
_cell.angle_beta   90.00
_cell.angle_gamma   90.00
#
_symmetry.space_group_name_H-M   'P 1'
#
loop_
_entity.id
_entity.type
_entity.pdbx_description
1 polymer ?
#
loop_
_entity_poly.entity_id
_entity_poly.type
_entity_poly.pdbx_seq_one_letter_code
_entity_poly.pdbx_strand_id
1 'polypeptide(L)'
;MKRRELFYIPFGAALCWIIKGCGGSGSQHRHQPPDIILQGNENELANQLSSVYDKLKRLSEDTNSSLRIGFECGHSMDVLRLHFCEPKSGVANYKHLRIVRESTNEAIRLIWGRDGIVPTVRFVNDDGTILQYGDGKEMEFKLKDLTGAPPTKPID
;
A
#
# COMPACT_ATOMS: atom_id res chain seq x y z
N MET A 1 -68.12 -4.77 37.21
CA MET A 1 -67.32 -3.80 38.00
C MET A 1 -65.97 -3.62 37.32
N LYS A 2 -65.33 -2.43 37.38
CA LYS A 2 -64.02 -2.05 36.74
C LYS A 2 -64.04 -2.10 35.18
N ARG A 3 -63.64 -1.11 34.35
CA ARG A 3 -62.91 0.20 34.45
C ARG A 3 -61.47 0.10 35.02
N ARG A 4 -60.37 0.70 34.50
CA ARG A 4 -59.93 1.49 33.30
C ARG A 4 -58.37 1.31 33.25
N GLU A 5 -57.53 1.49 32.23
CA GLU A 5 -57.52 1.97 30.80
C GLU A 5 -56.77 0.93 29.90
N LEU A 6 -56.63 0.98 28.56
CA LEU A 6 -56.70 1.98 27.45
C LEU A 6 -55.33 2.60 27.03
N PHE A 7 -54.75 2.08 25.93
CA PHE A 7 -53.54 2.58 25.25
C PHE A 7 -53.82 3.88 24.48
N TYR A 8 -52.90 4.85 24.50
CA TYR A 8 -52.99 6.06 23.68
C TYR A 8 -51.84 6.14 22.67
N ILE A 9 -52.19 6.15 21.37
CA ILE A 9 -51.28 6.40 20.26
C ILE A 9 -51.73 7.70 19.58
N PRO A 10 -50.92 8.77 19.54
CA PRO A 10 -51.22 9.95 18.76
C PRO A 10 -50.99 9.68 17.27
N PHE A 11 -52.05 9.34 16.54
CA PHE A 11 -52.04 9.30 15.08
C PHE A 11 -52.36 10.70 14.53
N GLY A 12 -51.45 11.26 13.72
CA GLY A 12 -51.65 12.53 13.01
C GLY A 12 -50.37 13.36 12.91
N ALA A 13 -49.97 13.89 11.75
CA ALA A 13 -50.54 13.73 10.41
C ALA A 13 -49.48 14.05 9.33
N ALA A 14 -49.90 14.09 8.06
CA ALA A 14 -49.16 14.63 6.91
C ALA A 14 -47.88 13.88 6.46
N LEU A 15 -48.09 12.77 5.75
CA LEU A 15 -47.27 12.45 4.57
C LEU A 15 -47.44 13.58 3.53
N CYS A 16 -46.37 14.33 3.19
CA CYS A 16 -46.19 14.91 1.85
C CYS A 16 -44.77 15.45 1.58
N TRP A 17 -43.92 14.58 1.00
CA TRP A 17 -43.09 14.86 -0.19
C TRP A 17 -42.37 16.22 -0.32
N ILE A 18 -41.06 16.25 -0.02
CA ILE A 18 -40.06 16.84 -0.95
C ILE A 18 -38.86 15.89 -1.03
N ILE A 19 -38.40 15.57 -2.25
CA ILE A 19 -37.18 14.80 -2.50
C ILE A 19 -35.97 15.75 -2.43
N LYS A 20 -35.05 15.54 -1.50
CA LYS A 20 -33.67 16.05 -1.59
C LYS A 20 -32.73 15.29 -0.66
N GLY A 21 -31.53 14.99 -1.15
CA GLY A 21 -30.49 14.29 -0.38
C GLY A 21 -30.45 12.78 -0.62
N CYS A 22 -29.99 12.36 -1.80
CA CYS A 22 -29.34 11.05 -1.95
C CYS A 22 -27.97 11.12 -1.26
N GLY A 23 -27.98 11.29 0.06
CA GLY A 23 -26.82 11.40 0.93
C GLY A 23 -26.25 10.02 1.24
N GLY A 24 -25.96 9.24 0.20
CA GLY A 24 -25.21 8.00 0.38
C GLY A 24 -23.87 8.35 1.00
N SER A 25 -23.60 7.80 2.19
CA SER A 25 -22.28 7.86 2.82
C SER A 25 -21.31 7.01 2.02
N GLY A 26 -20.95 7.49 0.82
CA GLY A 26 -19.75 7.07 0.14
C GLY A 26 -18.61 7.23 1.14
N SER A 27 -18.01 6.11 1.50
CA SER A 27 -16.89 6.08 2.43
C SER A 27 -15.77 6.90 1.84
N GLN A 28 -15.65 8.17 2.27
CA GLN A 28 -14.48 8.98 2.00
C GLN A 28 -13.30 8.22 2.58
N HIS A 29 -12.56 7.55 1.70
CA HIS A 29 -11.28 6.98 2.01
C HIS A 29 -10.42 8.15 2.46
N ARG A 30 -10.26 8.31 3.78
CA ARG A 30 -9.39 9.35 4.33
C ARG A 30 -7.98 8.95 3.93
N HIS A 31 -7.51 9.50 2.81
CA HIS A 31 -6.13 9.36 2.35
C HIS A 31 -5.25 9.86 3.49
N GLN A 32 -4.63 8.91 4.19
CA GLN A 32 -3.69 9.23 5.25
C GLN A 32 -2.49 9.95 4.60
N PRO A 33 -1.84 10.90 5.28
CA PRO A 33 -0.58 11.44 4.80
C PRO A 33 0.47 10.31 4.68
N PRO A 34 1.45 10.41 3.77
CA PRO A 34 2.60 9.51 3.78
C PRO A 34 3.36 9.55 5.12
N ASP A 35 4.05 8.46 5.45
CA ASP A 35 4.96 8.38 6.59
C ASP A 35 6.33 8.99 6.26
N ILE A 36 6.79 8.84 5.01
CA ILE A 36 7.99 9.46 4.43
C ILE A 36 7.58 10.14 3.13
N ILE A 37 8.22 11.25 2.77
CA ILE A 37 8.19 11.82 1.43
C ILE A 37 9.62 11.84 0.86
N LEU A 38 9.81 11.26 -0.33
CA LEU A 38 11.08 11.23 -1.05
C LEU A 38 11.36 12.57 -1.75
N GLN A 39 11.48 13.62 -0.94
CA GLN A 39 11.86 14.98 -1.32
C GLN A 39 12.93 15.50 -0.36
N GLY A 40 13.69 16.50 -0.81
CA GLY A 40 14.74 17.15 -0.02
C GLY A 40 16.13 16.53 -0.19
N ASN A 41 17.05 16.98 0.65
CA ASN A 41 18.44 16.53 0.66
C ASN A 41 18.66 15.28 1.53
N GLU A 42 19.84 14.67 1.44
CA GLU A 42 20.19 13.44 2.15
C GLU A 42 19.93 13.49 3.67
N ASN A 43 20.17 14.64 4.32
CA ASN A 43 19.91 14.81 5.75
C ASN A 43 18.40 14.86 6.07
N GLU A 44 17.61 15.47 5.19
CA GLU A 44 16.14 15.52 5.34
C GLU A 44 15.53 14.13 5.15
N LEU A 45 16.00 13.38 4.16
CA LEU A 45 15.62 11.98 3.93
C LEU A 45 16.07 11.08 5.09
N ALA A 46 17.29 11.24 5.60
CA ALA A 46 17.79 10.48 6.76
C ALA A 46 16.99 10.76 8.04
N ASN A 47 16.59 12.02 8.28
CA ASN A 47 15.75 12.40 9.41
C ASN A 47 14.33 11.83 9.30
N GLN A 48 13.71 11.85 8.11
CA GLN A 48 12.41 11.21 7.86
C GLN A 48 12.48 9.67 8.00
N LEU A 49 13.55 9.04 7.49
CA LEU A 49 13.76 7.59 7.64
C LEU A 49 13.93 7.20 9.11
N SER A 50 14.64 8.03 9.88
CA SER A 50 14.88 7.82 11.32
C SER A 50 13.59 7.96 12.13
N SER A 51 12.72 8.92 11.83
CA SER A 51 11.47 9.14 12.58
C SER A 51 10.46 7.99 12.41
N VAL A 52 10.56 7.19 11.35
CA VAL A 52 9.71 6.02 11.09
C VAL A 52 10.42 4.67 11.29
N TYR A 53 11.65 4.66 11.83
CA TYR A 53 12.47 3.44 11.99
C TYR A 53 11.74 2.32 12.76
N ASP A 54 11.04 2.67 13.85
CA ASP A 54 10.23 1.72 14.62
C ASP A 54 9.07 1.13 13.82
N LYS A 55 8.50 1.90 12.88
CA LYS A 55 7.44 1.42 11.98
C LYS A 55 8.01 0.47 10.93
N LEU A 56 9.15 0.84 10.33
CA LEU A 56 9.93 0.00 9.40
C LEU A 56 10.26 -1.37 10.01
N LYS A 57 10.80 -1.38 11.24
CA LYS A 57 11.12 -2.61 11.97
C LYS A 57 9.92 -3.54 12.14
N ARG A 58 8.74 -2.98 12.46
CA ARG A 58 7.50 -3.74 12.67
C ARG A 58 6.84 -4.26 11.39
N LEU A 59 7.26 -3.84 10.19
CA LEU A 59 6.68 -4.31 8.93
C LEU A 59 6.83 -5.83 8.72
N SER A 60 7.97 -6.40 9.13
CA SER A 60 8.21 -7.85 9.04
C SER A 60 7.46 -8.63 10.13
N GLU A 61 7.17 -7.98 11.25
CA GLU A 61 6.48 -8.55 12.41
C GLU A 61 4.97 -8.65 12.14
N ASP A 62 4.30 -7.55 11.78
CA ASP A 62 2.84 -7.47 11.59
C ASP A 62 2.44 -7.29 10.10
N THR A 63 1.60 -8.18 9.55
CA THR A 63 1.06 -8.06 8.18
C THR A 63 0.00 -6.98 8.00
N ASN A 64 -0.55 -6.43 9.10
CA ASN A 64 -1.48 -5.29 9.06
C ASN A 64 -0.73 -3.95 9.03
N SER A 65 0.55 -3.95 9.40
CA SER A 65 1.42 -2.77 9.32
C SER A 65 1.80 -2.47 7.87
N SER A 66 1.79 -1.19 7.51
CA SER A 66 2.28 -0.73 6.21
C SER A 66 2.95 0.63 6.32
N LEU A 67 4.03 0.81 5.56
CA LEU A 67 4.73 2.09 5.40
C LEU A 67 4.30 2.71 4.08
N ARG A 68 3.94 4.00 4.11
CA ARG A 68 3.43 4.74 2.96
C ARG A 68 4.43 5.82 2.59
N ILE A 69 5.07 5.65 1.44
CA ILE A 69 6.15 6.51 0.95
C ILE A 69 5.59 7.39 -0.17
N GLY A 70 5.53 8.70 0.06
CA GLY A 70 5.15 9.70 -0.93
C GLY A 70 6.32 9.99 -1.87
N PHE A 71 6.04 10.17 -3.15
CA PHE A 71 7.02 10.55 -4.16
C PHE A 71 6.39 11.48 -5.21
N GLU A 72 7.21 12.29 -5.87
CA GLU A 72 6.75 13.14 -6.97
C GLU A 72 6.49 12.30 -8.23
N CYS A 73 5.34 12.52 -8.87
CA CYS A 73 4.99 11.97 -10.17
C CYS A 73 4.57 13.12 -11.09
N GLY A 74 5.56 13.79 -11.68
CA GLY A 74 5.36 14.96 -12.55
C GLY A 74 4.91 16.20 -11.79
N HIS A 75 3.60 16.46 -11.72
CA HIS A 75 3.02 17.63 -11.05
C HIS A 75 2.10 17.26 -9.86
N SER A 76 2.08 15.99 -9.47
CA SER A 76 1.29 15.47 -8.34
C SER A 76 2.11 14.55 -7.45
N MET A 77 1.80 14.53 -6.16
CA MET A 77 2.29 13.49 -5.25
C MET A 77 1.54 12.18 -5.48
N ASP A 78 2.27 11.07 -5.46
CA ASP A 78 1.76 9.70 -5.47
C ASP A 78 2.35 8.91 -4.28
N VAL A 79 1.81 7.74 -3.96
CA VAL A 79 2.15 6.98 -2.74
C VAL A 79 2.41 5.51 -3.05
N LEU A 80 3.56 5.00 -2.59
CA LEU A 80 3.85 3.58 -2.51
C LEU A 80 3.51 3.05 -1.10
N ARG A 81 2.61 2.07 -1.01
CA ARG A 81 2.30 1.36 0.24
C ARG A 81 3.05 0.03 0.30
N LEU A 82 4.09 0.01 1.13
CA LEU A 82 4.94 -1.13 1.42
C LEU A 82 4.36 -1.90 2.61
N HIS A 83 4.13 -3.20 2.44
CA HIS A 83 3.67 -4.10 3.51
C HIS A 83 4.18 -5.51 3.25
N PHE A 84 4.44 -6.28 4.31
CA PHE A 84 4.58 -7.72 4.12
C PHE A 84 3.20 -8.35 3.91
N CYS A 85 3.16 -9.40 3.10
CA CYS A 85 1.95 -10.15 2.82
C CYS A 85 2.19 -11.65 3.04
N GLU A 86 1.10 -12.37 3.31
CA GLU A 86 1.11 -13.80 3.58
C GLU A 86 1.50 -14.62 2.32
N PRO A 87 1.94 -15.89 2.50
CA PRO A 87 2.21 -16.80 1.39
C PRO A 87 1.05 -16.88 0.37
N LYS A 88 1.36 -16.77 -0.93
CA LYS A 88 0.41 -16.99 -2.04
C LYS A 88 0.93 -18.13 -2.92
N SER A 89 0.08 -19.13 -3.14
CA SER A 89 0.38 -20.23 -4.08
C SER A 89 0.69 -19.70 -5.48
N GLY A 90 1.68 -20.29 -6.15
CA GLY A 90 2.23 -19.79 -7.41
C GLY A 90 3.26 -18.66 -7.28
N VAL A 91 3.34 -17.98 -6.13
CA VAL A 91 4.21 -16.80 -5.93
C VAL A 91 5.35 -17.07 -4.95
N ALA A 92 5.02 -17.33 -3.68
CA ALA A 92 5.99 -17.60 -2.63
C ALA A 92 5.32 -18.30 -1.43
N ASN A 93 6.02 -19.27 -0.84
CA ASN A 93 5.58 -20.04 0.32
C ASN A 93 6.01 -19.43 1.68
N TYR A 94 6.43 -18.17 1.69
CA TYR A 94 6.86 -17.42 2.88
C TYR A 94 6.33 -15.97 2.85
N LYS A 95 6.32 -15.31 4.01
CA LYS A 95 5.91 -13.90 4.17
C LYS A 95 6.91 -12.98 3.46
N HIS A 96 6.43 -12.16 2.51
CA HIS A 96 7.28 -11.38 1.60
C HIS A 96 6.72 -9.97 1.34
N LEU A 97 7.57 -9.06 0.87
CA LEU A 97 7.20 -7.65 0.68
C LEU A 97 6.34 -7.47 -0.58
N ARG A 98 5.19 -6.79 -0.44
CA ARG A 98 4.36 -6.29 -1.54
C ARG A 98 4.34 -4.76 -1.48
N ILE A 99 4.63 -4.14 -2.62
CA ILE A 99 4.63 -2.68 -2.80
C ILE A 99 3.47 -2.35 -3.74
N VAL A 100 2.59 -1.44 -3.32
CA VAL A 100 1.39 -1.05 -4.09
C VAL A 100 1.44 0.43 -4.39
N ARG A 101 1.22 0.82 -5.63
CA ARG A 101 1.01 2.22 -6.03
C ARG A 101 -0.44 2.59 -5.73
N GLU A 102 -0.69 3.52 -4.81
CA GLU A 102 -2.06 3.78 -4.33
C GLU A 102 -2.96 4.45 -5.38
N SER A 103 -2.40 5.18 -6.34
CA SER A 103 -3.15 5.85 -7.42
C SER A 103 -3.73 4.89 -8.47
N THR A 104 -2.97 3.86 -8.85
CA THR A 104 -3.34 2.88 -9.89
C THR A 104 -3.76 1.53 -9.31
N ASN A 105 -3.48 1.28 -8.03
CA ASN A 105 -3.57 -0.01 -7.34
C ASN A 105 -2.69 -1.12 -7.96
N GLU A 106 -1.75 -0.76 -8.85
CA GLU A 106 -0.73 -1.66 -9.37
C GLU A 106 0.17 -2.14 -8.23
N ALA A 107 0.59 -3.40 -8.29
CA ALA A 107 1.40 -4.00 -7.23
C ALA A 107 2.52 -4.89 -7.77
N ILE A 108 3.66 -4.79 -7.08
CA ILE A 108 4.84 -5.62 -7.28
C ILE A 108 5.16 -6.36 -5.98
N ARG A 109 5.79 -7.52 -6.10
CA ARG A 109 6.26 -8.32 -4.96
C ARG A 109 7.76 -8.53 -5.09
N LEU A 110 8.48 -8.35 -3.99
CA LEU A 110 9.91 -8.66 -3.90
C LEU A 110 10.04 -10.03 -3.23
N ILE A 111 10.56 -11.00 -3.99
CA ILE A 111 10.73 -12.39 -3.56
C ILE A 111 12.17 -12.86 -3.77
N TRP A 112 12.61 -13.84 -3.00
CA TRP A 112 13.87 -14.55 -3.23
C TRP A 112 13.79 -15.39 -4.51
N GLY A 113 14.76 -15.18 -5.41
CA GLY A 113 15.08 -16.06 -6.53
C GLY A 113 16.39 -16.82 -6.30
N ARG A 114 16.92 -17.42 -7.38
CA ARG A 114 18.25 -18.01 -7.40
C ARG A 114 18.81 -18.05 -8.81
N ASP A 115 20.11 -17.74 -8.93
CA ASP A 115 20.94 -18.02 -10.09
C ASP A 115 21.98 -19.08 -9.70
N GLY A 116 21.70 -20.33 -10.06
CA GLY A 116 22.44 -21.49 -9.56
C GLY A 116 22.41 -21.57 -8.03
N ILE A 117 23.55 -21.30 -7.39
CA ILE A 117 23.71 -21.22 -5.92
C ILE A 117 23.63 -19.78 -5.37
N VAL A 118 23.58 -18.76 -6.23
CA VAL A 118 23.62 -17.36 -5.81
C VAL A 118 22.20 -16.88 -5.48
N PRO A 119 21.95 -16.38 -4.25
CA PRO A 119 20.66 -15.81 -3.89
C PRO A 119 20.42 -14.48 -4.60
N THR A 120 19.18 -14.29 -5.07
CA THR A 120 18.76 -13.10 -5.83
C THR A 120 17.46 -12.53 -5.28
N VAL A 121 17.18 -11.27 -5.58
CA VAL A 121 15.87 -10.63 -5.39
C VAL A 121 15.20 -10.51 -6.74
N ARG A 122 13.99 -11.03 -6.87
CA ARG A 122 13.10 -10.91 -8.04
C ARG A 122 11.99 -9.93 -7.76
N PHE A 123 11.68 -9.10 -8.75
CA PHE A 123 10.47 -8.30 -8.79
C PHE A 123 9.44 -9.05 -9.62
N VAL A 124 8.33 -9.45 -9.01
CA VAL A 124 7.26 -10.22 -9.67
C VAL A 124 5.92 -9.48 -9.60
N ASN A 125 5.01 -9.77 -10.54
CA ASN A 125 3.63 -9.33 -10.47
C ASN A 125 2.86 -10.09 -9.37
N ASP A 126 1.58 -9.77 -9.16
CA ASP A 126 0.76 -10.45 -8.14
C ASP A 126 0.59 -11.96 -8.37
N ASP A 127 0.86 -12.49 -9.56
CA ASP A 127 0.72 -13.91 -9.92
C ASP A 127 2.06 -14.67 -9.98
N GLY A 128 3.17 -14.01 -9.68
CA GLY A 128 4.50 -14.64 -9.57
C GLY A 128 5.36 -14.57 -10.84
N THR A 129 4.85 -14.00 -11.93
CA THR A 129 5.63 -13.77 -13.15
C THR A 129 6.66 -12.67 -12.91
N ILE A 130 7.92 -12.93 -13.27
CA ILE A 130 9.02 -11.97 -13.15
C ILE A 130 8.76 -10.78 -14.09
N LEU A 131 8.89 -9.57 -13.56
CA LEU A 131 8.76 -8.34 -14.34
C LEU A 131 9.98 -8.14 -15.22
N GLN A 132 9.78 -7.52 -16.38
CA GLN A 132 10.84 -7.20 -17.32
C GLN A 132 10.98 -5.68 -17.48
N TYR A 133 12.22 -5.25 -17.68
CA TYR A 133 12.55 -3.93 -18.19
C TYR A 133 12.06 -3.76 -19.64
N GLY A 134 12.05 -2.52 -20.15
CA GLY A 134 11.64 -2.22 -21.53
C GLY A 134 12.52 -2.84 -22.63
N ASP A 135 13.70 -3.35 -22.29
CA ASP A 135 14.60 -4.13 -23.16
C ASP A 135 14.33 -5.65 -23.11
N GLY A 136 13.33 -6.10 -22.34
CA GLY A 136 12.98 -7.51 -22.13
C GLY A 136 13.81 -8.21 -21.04
N LYS A 137 14.77 -7.54 -20.41
CA LYS A 137 15.58 -8.12 -19.33
C LYS A 137 14.75 -8.33 -18.07
N GLU A 138 14.87 -9.50 -17.43
CA GLU A 138 14.22 -9.78 -16.15
C GLU A 138 14.76 -8.91 -15.00
N MET A 139 13.85 -8.46 -14.14
CA MET A 139 14.15 -7.69 -12.92
C MET A 139 14.58 -8.62 -11.77
N GLU A 140 15.68 -9.35 -11.99
CA GLU A 140 16.35 -10.21 -11.01
C GLU A 140 17.77 -9.71 -10.70
N PHE A 141 18.06 -9.51 -9.40
CA PHE A 141 19.29 -8.88 -8.91
C PHE A 141 20.00 -9.82 -7.93
N LYS A 142 21.28 -10.10 -8.14
CA LYS A 142 22.05 -11.00 -7.26
C LYS A 142 22.50 -10.23 -6.03
N LEU A 143 22.35 -10.79 -4.82
CA LEU A 143 22.68 -10.06 -3.58
C LEU A 143 24.14 -9.57 -3.55
N LYS A 144 25.06 -10.35 -4.13
CA LYS A 144 26.48 -9.98 -4.27
C LYS A 144 26.75 -8.79 -5.19
N ASP A 145 25.80 -8.41 -6.04
CA ASP A 145 25.93 -7.29 -6.98
C ASP A 145 25.33 -6.00 -6.38
N LEU A 146 24.70 -6.06 -5.19
CA LEU A 146 24.12 -4.92 -4.45
C LEU A 146 25.15 -4.20 -3.55
N THR A 147 26.45 -4.40 -3.77
CA THR A 147 27.52 -3.87 -2.90
C THR A 147 27.80 -2.39 -3.16
N GLY A 148 26.90 -1.51 -2.70
CA GLY A 148 27.19 -0.12 -2.34
C GLY A 148 27.49 0.90 -3.45
N ALA A 149 27.63 0.47 -4.71
CA ALA A 149 27.75 1.42 -5.83
C ALA A 149 26.36 1.98 -6.19
N PRO A 150 26.12 3.31 -6.10
CA PRO A 150 24.90 3.89 -6.64
C PRO A 150 24.88 3.71 -8.18
N PRO A 151 23.70 3.58 -8.81
CA PRO A 151 23.61 3.43 -10.26
C PRO A 151 24.21 4.66 -10.95
N THR A 152 25.32 4.46 -11.67
CA THR A 152 26.13 5.53 -12.29
C THR A 152 25.53 6.08 -13.59
N LYS A 153 24.25 5.85 -13.82
CA LYS A 153 23.46 6.43 -14.90
C LYS A 153 22.13 6.95 -14.35
N PRO A 154 21.62 8.09 -14.83
CA PRO A 154 20.21 8.41 -14.72
C PRO A 154 19.33 7.26 -15.23
N ILE A 155 18.10 7.21 -14.74
CA ILE A 155 17.01 6.56 -15.45
C ILE A 155 16.46 7.63 -16.38
N ASP A 156 16.72 7.47 -17.68
CA ASP A 156 16.21 8.32 -18.76
C ASP A 156 14.71 8.02 -19.05
#